data_AF-A0A932RN91-F1
#
_entry.id   AF-A0A932RN91-F1
#
_cell.length_a   1.000
_cell.length_b   1.000
_cell.length_c   1.000
_cell.angle_alpha   90.00
_cell.angle_beta   90.00
_cell.angle_gamma   90.00
#
_symmetry.space_group_name_H-M   'P 1'
#
loop_
_entity.id
_entity.type
_entity.pdbx_description
1 polymer ?
#
loop_
_entity_poly.entity_id
_entity_poly.type
_entity_poly.pdbx_seq_one_letter_code
_entity_poly.pdbx_strand_id
1 'polypeptide(L)'
;MRRAVTIAFLVIAFISIFALGRISRSDGDPSVANNPPTARHPTGCTEATMKGTWGFSSQGTHYGTDEILRFAVVGLMTYDGEGKIHGSETLNSSREVRDKRDDGKEGEGAGRGIERVIRERTFAGNYTVKSNCTGSITINYDGGDPSVRADCVIVNDGKECLFIGRDEISTTGVSKKQ
;
A
#
# COMPACT_ATOMS: atom_id res chain seq x y z
N MET A 1 -24.73 -68.57 -38.44
CA MET A 1 -24.30 -68.09 -39.76
C MET A 1 -23.75 -66.67 -39.61
N ARG A 2 -22.44 -66.49 -39.90
CA ARG A 2 -21.70 -65.26 -40.29
C ARG A 2 -21.80 -64.03 -39.36
N ARG A 3 -20.75 -63.42 -38.80
CA ARG A 3 -19.28 -63.60 -38.79
C ARG A 3 -18.75 -63.04 -37.46
N ALA A 4 -17.69 -63.65 -36.95
CA ALA A 4 -16.94 -63.24 -35.77
C ALA A 4 -16.13 -61.95 -36.03
N VAL A 5 -15.93 -61.14 -35.00
CA VAL A 5 -14.77 -60.24 -34.89
C VAL A 5 -14.23 -60.34 -33.46
N THR A 6 -13.04 -60.92 -33.38
CA THR A 6 -12.19 -61.15 -32.22
C THR A 6 -11.48 -59.84 -31.85
N ILE A 7 -11.51 -59.40 -30.59
CA ILE A 7 -10.48 -58.48 -30.06
C ILE A 7 -10.00 -59.03 -28.72
N ALA A 8 -8.86 -59.68 -28.81
CA ALA A 8 -8.05 -60.14 -27.70
C ALA A 8 -6.99 -59.08 -27.36
N PHE A 9 -6.49 -59.15 -26.12
CA PHE A 9 -5.28 -58.49 -25.60
C PHE A 9 -5.33 -56.98 -25.38
N LEU A 10 -5.28 -56.57 -24.10
CA LEU A 10 -4.31 -55.60 -23.59
C LEU A 10 -4.36 -55.56 -22.04
N VAL A 11 -4.01 -56.71 -21.43
CA VAL A 11 -3.28 -56.71 -20.16
C VAL A 11 -1.83 -56.95 -20.57
N ILE A 12 -0.93 -56.08 -20.13
CA ILE A 12 0.55 -56.02 -20.31
C ILE A 12 0.95 -54.67 -20.93
N ALA A 13 1.29 -53.71 -20.06
CA ALA A 13 2.40 -52.76 -20.23
C ALA A 13 2.48 -51.83 -19.00
N PHE A 14 2.77 -52.38 -17.81
CA PHE A 14 3.18 -51.58 -16.64
C PHE A 14 4.64 -51.83 -16.23
N ILE A 15 5.43 -52.46 -17.11
CA ILE A 15 6.86 -52.67 -16.87
C ILE A 15 7.61 -52.34 -18.16
N SER A 16 8.58 -51.43 -18.05
CA SER A 16 9.59 -51.03 -19.04
C SER A 16 9.36 -49.73 -19.82
N ILE A 17 9.26 -48.59 -19.13
CA ILE A 17 9.91 -47.35 -19.60
C ILE A 17 10.87 -46.87 -18.49
N PHE A 18 11.90 -47.69 -18.25
CA PHE A 18 13.15 -47.31 -17.59
C PHE A 18 14.26 -47.42 -18.64
N ALA A 19 14.24 -46.51 -19.62
CA ALA A 19 15.36 -46.08 -20.47
C ALA A 19 14.79 -45.13 -21.54
N LEU A 20 15.42 -43.96 -21.71
CA LEU A 20 15.05 -42.85 -22.60
C LEU A 20 14.09 -41.79 -22.02
N GLY A 21 13.99 -41.69 -20.70
CA GLY A 21 13.82 -40.38 -20.09
C GLY A 21 15.12 -39.61 -20.26
N ARG A 22 15.22 -38.77 -21.29
CA ARG A 22 16.36 -37.86 -21.41
C ARG A 22 16.44 -37.08 -20.09
N ILE A 23 17.56 -37.24 -19.39
CA ILE A 23 18.04 -36.21 -18.48
C ILE A 23 18.20 -35.00 -19.39
N SER A 24 17.18 -34.14 -19.45
CA SER A 24 17.43 -32.76 -19.81
C SER A 24 18.40 -32.30 -18.74
N ARG A 25 19.69 -32.23 -19.10
CA ARG A 25 20.56 -31.24 -18.49
C ARG A 25 19.74 -29.96 -18.51
N SER A 26 19.40 -29.46 -17.34
CA SER A 26 19.10 -28.06 -17.16
C SER A 26 20.42 -27.36 -17.44
N ASP A 27 20.79 -27.29 -18.72
CA ASP A 27 21.65 -26.24 -19.21
C ASP A 27 20.88 -24.98 -18.85
N GLY A 28 21.39 -24.24 -17.87
CA GLY A 28 20.78 -23.00 -17.42
C GLY A 28 20.46 -22.17 -18.65
N ASP A 29 19.22 -21.72 -18.77
CA ASP A 29 18.79 -20.86 -19.84
C ASP A 29 19.78 -19.66 -19.93
N PRO A 30 20.52 -19.48 -21.04
CA PRO A 30 21.45 -18.37 -21.20
C PRO A 30 20.73 -17.01 -21.18
N SER A 31 19.40 -16.99 -21.24
CA SER A 31 18.60 -15.78 -21.14
C SER A 31 18.49 -15.23 -19.71
N VAL A 32 18.70 -16.06 -18.66
CA VAL A 32 18.66 -15.59 -17.27
C VAL A 32 19.92 -14.81 -16.89
N ALA A 33 21.03 -14.98 -17.62
CA ALA A 33 22.25 -14.21 -17.43
C ALA A 33 22.23 -12.81 -18.08
N ASN A 34 21.21 -12.51 -18.90
CA ASN A 34 21.12 -11.28 -19.69
C ASN A 34 19.97 -10.36 -19.32
N ASN A 35 19.20 -10.67 -18.27
CA ASN A 35 18.45 -9.61 -17.62
C ASN A 35 19.49 -8.75 -16.90
N PRO A 36 19.75 -7.50 -17.34
CA PRO A 36 20.44 -6.57 -16.47
C PRO A 36 19.72 -6.62 -15.13
N PRO A 37 20.42 -6.64 -13.98
CA PRO A 37 19.75 -6.57 -12.69
C PRO A 37 18.77 -5.42 -12.79
N THR A 38 17.46 -5.69 -12.65
CA THR A 38 16.39 -4.69 -12.62
C THR A 38 16.95 -3.45 -11.98
N ALA A 39 17.10 -2.38 -12.76
CA ALA A 39 18.02 -1.28 -12.49
C ALA A 39 18.09 -0.98 -10.99
N ARG A 40 19.12 -1.51 -10.32
CA ARG A 40 19.42 -1.08 -8.96
C ARG A 40 19.72 0.40 -9.12
N HIS A 41 18.98 1.23 -8.40
CA HIS A 41 19.25 2.66 -8.33
C HIS A 41 20.76 2.82 -8.07
N PRO A 42 21.55 3.39 -9.00
CA PRO A 42 23.02 3.22 -9.00
C PRO A 42 23.72 3.74 -7.75
N THR A 43 23.01 4.48 -6.89
CA THR A 43 23.50 5.10 -5.66
C THR A 43 22.52 4.97 -4.46
N GLY A 44 21.46 4.15 -4.59
CA GLY A 44 20.37 4.11 -3.60
C GLY A 44 19.50 5.38 -3.59
N CYS A 45 18.44 5.39 -2.78
CA CYS A 45 17.55 6.55 -2.63
C CYS A 45 18.09 7.56 -1.60
N THR A 46 17.75 8.84 -1.76
CA THR A 46 18.05 9.92 -0.80
C THR A 46 16.86 10.88 -0.71
N GLU A 47 16.92 11.88 0.17
CA GLU A 47 15.90 12.93 0.27
C GLU A 47 15.69 13.62 -1.09
N ALA A 48 16.76 13.78 -1.87
CA ALA A 48 16.72 14.36 -3.21
C ALA A 48 15.89 13.52 -4.20
N THR A 49 15.75 12.21 -3.99
CA THR A 49 14.88 11.34 -4.80
C THR A 49 13.41 11.81 -4.74
N MET A 50 12.98 12.31 -3.57
CA MET A 50 11.60 12.74 -3.35
C MET A 50 11.30 14.15 -3.85
N LYS A 51 12.32 14.98 -4.12
CA LYS A 51 12.15 16.40 -4.48
C LYS A 51 11.07 16.62 -5.55
N GLY A 52 10.24 17.63 -5.34
CA GLY A 52 9.16 18.04 -6.24
C GLY A 52 7.76 17.83 -5.66
N THR A 53 6.74 18.09 -6.48
CA THR A 53 5.33 17.98 -6.10
C THR A 53 4.78 16.59 -6.46
N TRP A 54 4.01 16.03 -5.54
CA TRP A 54 3.42 14.70 -5.64
C TRP A 54 1.93 14.78 -5.35
N GLY A 55 1.13 14.14 -6.20
CA GLY A 55 -0.26 13.84 -5.90
C GLY A 55 -0.37 12.61 -5.03
N PHE A 56 -1.29 12.60 -4.08
CA PHE A 56 -1.49 11.44 -3.20
C PHE A 56 -2.96 11.13 -2.96
N SER A 57 -3.21 9.87 -2.62
CA SER A 57 -4.47 9.39 -2.09
C SER A 57 -4.24 8.37 -0.99
N SER A 58 -5.07 8.42 0.05
CA SER A 58 -5.11 7.36 1.07
C SER A 58 -6.48 7.27 1.71
N GLN A 59 -6.72 6.15 2.38
CA GLN A 59 -7.93 5.93 3.13
C GLN A 59 -7.64 5.02 4.32
N GLY A 60 -8.33 5.24 5.41
CA GLY A 60 -8.03 4.53 6.64
C GLY A 60 -8.99 4.83 7.76
N THR A 61 -8.53 4.45 8.96
CA THR A 61 -9.23 4.68 10.22
C THR A 61 -8.25 5.23 11.23
N HIS A 62 -8.64 6.32 11.89
CA HIS A 62 -7.98 6.83 13.07
C HIS A 62 -8.72 6.32 14.31
N TYR A 63 -7.96 5.75 15.26
CA TYR A 63 -8.44 5.16 16.50
C TYR A 63 -8.11 6.09 17.67
N GLY A 64 -9.05 6.98 18.02
CA GLY A 64 -8.98 7.74 19.27
C GLY A 64 -9.48 6.92 20.46
N THR A 65 -9.29 7.42 21.69
CA THR A 65 -9.74 6.76 22.93
C THR A 65 -11.26 6.54 22.96
N ASP A 66 -12.01 7.51 22.44
CA ASP A 66 -13.48 7.54 22.51
C ASP A 66 -14.14 7.66 21.14
N GLU A 67 -13.35 7.74 20.07
CA GLU A 67 -13.85 8.00 18.73
C GLU A 67 -13.09 7.21 17.67
N ILE A 68 -13.85 6.56 16.78
CA ILE A 68 -13.32 5.95 15.57
C ILE A 68 -13.69 6.82 14.37
N LEU A 69 -12.68 7.42 13.74
CA LEU A 69 -12.84 8.27 12.58
C LEU A 69 -12.39 7.51 11.33
N ARG A 70 -13.32 7.25 10.41
CA ARG A 70 -13.01 6.71 9.08
C ARG A 70 -12.76 7.85 8.12
N PHE A 71 -11.76 7.72 7.25
CA PHE A 71 -11.43 8.79 6.33
C PHE A 71 -10.96 8.32 4.95
N ALA A 72 -11.07 9.23 3.99
CA ALA A 72 -10.38 9.22 2.72
C ALA A 72 -9.81 10.61 2.46
N VAL A 73 -8.60 10.67 1.91
CA VAL A 73 -7.89 11.90 1.59
C VAL A 73 -7.32 11.85 0.18
N VAL A 74 -7.31 13.01 -0.47
CA VAL A 74 -6.54 13.28 -1.68
C VAL A 74 -5.87 14.64 -1.54
N GLY A 75 -4.70 14.83 -2.12
CA GLY A 75 -4.02 16.10 -2.02
C GLY A 75 -2.73 16.19 -2.80
N LEU A 76 -2.03 17.29 -2.56
CA LEU A 76 -0.69 17.55 -3.07
C LEU A 76 0.28 17.71 -1.91
N MET A 77 1.48 17.16 -2.07
CA MET A 77 2.59 17.36 -1.16
C MET A 77 3.84 17.72 -1.95
N THR A 78 4.61 18.68 -1.45
CA THR A 78 5.82 19.17 -2.07
C THR A 78 7.00 18.87 -1.15
N TYR A 79 7.94 18.09 -1.66
CA TYR A 79 9.19 17.76 -1.00
C TYR A 79 10.29 18.71 -1.48
N ASP A 80 11.07 19.27 -0.55
CA ASP A 80 12.16 20.18 -0.86
C ASP A 80 13.42 19.48 -1.40
N GLY A 81 13.59 18.19 -1.11
CA GLY A 81 14.80 17.41 -1.41
C GLY A 81 15.80 17.37 -0.26
N GLU A 82 15.50 18.00 0.88
CA GLU A 82 16.40 18.23 2.02
C GLU A 82 15.76 17.82 3.36
N GLY A 83 14.54 17.27 3.33
CA GLY A 83 13.87 16.69 4.50
C GLY A 83 12.66 17.48 5.00
N LYS A 84 12.23 18.56 4.31
CA LYS A 84 10.96 19.25 4.58
C LYS A 84 9.90 18.93 3.56
N ILE A 85 8.67 18.87 4.06
CA ILE A 85 7.48 18.64 3.25
C ILE A 85 6.40 19.64 3.65
N HIS A 86 5.63 20.12 2.68
CA HIS A 86 4.42 20.90 2.91
C HIS A 86 3.37 20.54 1.87
N GLY A 87 2.11 20.88 2.12
CA GLY A 87 1.06 20.55 1.17
C GLY A 87 -0.33 20.96 1.62
N SER A 88 -1.29 20.51 0.83
CA SER A 88 -2.71 20.66 1.11
C SER A 88 -3.47 19.41 0.67
N GLU A 89 -4.59 19.17 1.33
CA GLU A 89 -5.44 18.02 1.06
C GLU A 89 -6.92 18.33 1.27
N THR A 90 -7.76 17.51 0.65
CA THR A 90 -9.17 17.40 0.94
C THR A 90 -9.40 16.12 1.74
N LEU A 91 -9.95 16.27 2.93
CA LEU A 91 -10.34 15.17 3.80
C LEU A 91 -11.85 14.95 3.71
N ASN A 92 -12.26 13.71 3.45
CA ASN A 92 -13.60 13.21 3.71
C ASN A 92 -13.55 12.27 4.91
N SER A 93 -14.33 12.57 5.95
CA SER A 93 -14.29 11.83 7.20
C SER A 93 -15.69 11.55 7.73
N SER A 94 -15.81 10.44 8.46
CA SER A 94 -17.05 10.06 9.14
C SER A 94 -16.78 9.41 10.49
N ARG A 95 -17.60 9.77 11.46
CA ARG A 95 -17.53 9.24 12.83
C ARG A 95 -18.90 8.89 13.34
N GLU A 96 -18.94 7.90 14.23
CA GLU A 96 -20.15 7.60 14.99
C GLU A 96 -20.31 8.63 16.09
N VAL A 97 -21.48 9.27 16.13
CA VAL A 97 -21.84 10.19 17.19
C VAL A 97 -22.89 9.49 18.03
N ARG A 98 -22.56 9.27 19.30
CA ARG A 98 -23.55 8.85 20.29
C ARG A 98 -24.36 10.07 20.65
N ASP A 99 -25.67 9.98 20.43
CA ASP A 99 -26.58 11.00 20.93
C ASP A 99 -26.52 10.95 22.46
N LYS A 100 -26.01 12.02 23.08
CA LYS A 100 -26.08 12.14 24.54
C LYS A 100 -27.54 12.47 24.83
N ARG A 101 -28.25 11.57 25.50
CA ARG A 101 -29.56 11.91 26.06
C ARG A 101 -29.41 13.17 26.92
N ASP A 102 -30.41 14.04 26.92
CA ASP A 102 -30.44 15.27 27.74
C ASP A 102 -30.24 15.01 29.25
N ASP A 103 -30.45 13.77 29.71
CA ASP A 103 -30.22 13.33 31.09
C ASP A 103 -28.75 12.97 31.40
N GLY A 104 -27.84 13.08 30.41
CA GLY A 104 -26.42 12.80 30.54
C GLY A 104 -26.07 11.33 30.78
N LYS A 105 -27.03 10.40 30.68
CA LYS A 105 -26.79 8.97 30.91
C LYS A 105 -26.56 8.23 29.60
N GLU A 106 -25.41 7.56 29.51
CA GLU A 106 -25.17 6.53 28.51
C GLU A 106 -26.08 5.34 28.84
N GLY A 107 -27.21 5.22 28.15
CA GLY A 107 -28.06 4.05 28.28
C GLY A 107 -28.26 3.36 26.94
N GLU A 108 -28.36 2.03 26.99
CA GLU A 108 -28.88 1.20 25.91
C GLU A 108 -30.14 1.85 25.32
N GLY A 109 -30.10 2.17 24.03
CA GLY A 109 -31.19 2.84 23.30
C GLY A 109 -30.87 4.24 22.76
N ALA A 110 -29.67 4.80 23.00
CA ALA A 110 -29.26 6.03 22.31
C ALA A 110 -29.18 5.81 20.78
N GLY A 111 -29.83 6.68 20.01
CA GLY A 111 -29.71 6.69 18.56
C GLY A 111 -28.24 6.86 18.15
N ARG A 112 -27.78 6.07 17.18
CA ARG A 112 -26.44 6.20 16.62
C ARG A 112 -26.50 7.06 15.38
N GLY A 113 -25.97 8.27 15.47
CA GLY A 113 -25.79 9.17 14.34
C GLY A 113 -24.44 8.92 13.64
N ILE A 114 -24.36 9.27 12.36
CA ILE A 114 -23.08 9.34 11.64
C ILE A 114 -22.87 10.78 11.20
N GLU A 115 -21.89 11.44 11.79
CA GLU A 115 -21.42 12.74 11.31
C GLU A 115 -20.49 12.54 10.13
N ARG A 116 -20.64 13.38 9.10
CA ARG A 116 -19.81 13.37 7.88
C ARG A 116 -19.30 14.77 7.63
N VAL A 117 -17.99 14.89 7.44
CA VAL A 117 -17.32 16.17 7.23
C VAL A 117 -16.39 16.05 6.04
N ILE A 118 -16.53 16.97 5.10
CA ILE A 118 -15.56 17.22 4.03
C ILE A 118 -14.92 18.58 4.31
N ARG A 119 -13.58 18.63 4.42
CA ARG A 119 -12.85 19.89 4.61
C ARG A 119 -11.50 19.87 3.93
N GLU A 120 -11.03 21.06 3.55
CA GLU A 120 -9.66 21.26 3.09
C GLU A 120 -8.74 21.56 4.27
N ARG A 121 -7.50 21.09 4.17
CA ARG A 121 -6.47 21.27 5.21
C ARG A 121 -5.13 21.55 4.59
N THR A 122 -4.31 22.32 5.29
CA THR A 122 -2.89 22.54 4.98
C THR A 122 -2.03 21.86 6.03
N PHE A 123 -0.81 21.50 5.63
CA PHE A 123 0.13 20.85 6.52
C PHE A 123 1.57 21.15 6.18
N ALA A 124 2.42 21.00 7.19
CA ALA A 124 3.87 21.01 7.06
C ALA A 124 4.48 19.88 7.89
N GLY A 125 5.69 19.46 7.53
CA GLY A 125 6.28 18.29 8.12
C GLY A 125 7.75 18.08 7.79
N ASN A 126 8.23 16.91 8.20
CA ASN A 126 9.56 16.42 7.86
C ASN A 126 9.48 15.03 7.27
N TYR A 127 10.48 14.67 6.49
CA TYR A 127 10.66 13.31 5.98
C TYR A 127 12.14 12.93 5.98
N THR A 128 12.39 11.62 5.96
CA THR A 128 13.74 11.04 5.87
C THR A 128 13.73 9.93 4.86
N VAL A 129 14.81 9.76 4.09
CA VAL A 129 14.95 8.67 3.12
C VAL A 129 16.25 7.92 3.37
N LYS A 130 16.14 6.60 3.52
CA LYS A 130 17.28 5.70 3.64
C LYS A 130 17.73 5.24 2.26
N SER A 131 19.02 4.90 2.14
CA SER A 131 19.63 4.40 0.89
C SER A 131 18.94 3.15 0.32
N ASN A 132 18.26 2.37 1.15
CA ASN A 132 17.46 1.20 0.76
C ASN A 132 16.04 1.56 0.25
N CYS A 133 15.76 2.83 -0.04
CA CYS A 133 14.48 3.31 -0.55
C CYS A 133 13.28 3.13 0.40
N THR A 134 13.56 3.01 1.70
CA THR A 134 12.53 3.18 2.75
C THR A 134 12.65 4.56 3.36
N GLY A 135 11.53 5.15 3.75
CA GLY A 135 11.48 6.46 4.36
C GLY A 135 10.42 6.57 5.43
N SER A 136 10.43 7.67 6.15
CA SER A 136 9.41 8.00 7.13
C SER A 136 8.96 9.44 6.93
N ILE A 137 7.70 9.71 7.20
CA ILE A 137 7.07 11.01 7.03
C ILE A 137 6.36 11.36 8.34
N THR A 138 6.50 12.61 8.77
CA THR A 138 5.72 13.20 9.86
C THR A 138 5.05 14.47 9.36
N ILE A 139 3.73 14.50 9.43
CA ILE A 139 2.88 15.60 8.98
C ILE A 139 2.22 16.23 10.21
N ASN A 140 2.27 17.55 10.29
CA ASN A 140 1.53 18.33 11.27
C ASN A 140 0.53 19.20 10.50
N TYR A 141 -0.74 19.05 10.84
CA TYR A 141 -1.81 19.84 10.25
C TYR A 141 -1.96 21.18 10.97
N ASP A 142 -2.33 22.19 10.21
CA ASP A 142 -2.79 23.45 10.78
C ASP A 142 -4.16 23.25 11.46
N GLY A 143 -4.52 24.12 12.42
CA GLY A 143 -5.85 24.09 13.03
C GLY A 143 -6.07 23.02 14.10
N GLY A 144 -5.01 22.34 14.57
CA GLY A 144 -5.06 21.46 15.74
C GLY A 144 -5.47 20.01 15.48
N ASP A 145 -5.58 19.62 14.20
CA ASP A 145 -5.80 18.22 13.84
C ASP A 145 -4.61 17.32 14.26
N PRO A 146 -4.84 16.03 14.60
CA PRO A 146 -3.76 15.13 15.00
C PRO A 146 -2.69 14.98 13.94
N SER A 147 -1.41 15.01 14.36
CA SER A 147 -0.28 14.75 13.47
C SER A 147 -0.33 13.32 12.91
N VAL A 148 0.09 13.16 11.66
CA VAL A 148 0.20 11.85 11.00
C VAL A 148 1.65 11.42 10.95
N ARG A 149 1.91 10.16 11.31
CA ARG A 149 3.19 9.49 11.06
C ARG A 149 2.97 8.35 10.09
N ALA A 150 3.86 8.23 9.10
CA ALA A 150 3.79 7.18 8.10
C ALA A 150 5.18 6.65 7.75
N ASP A 151 5.23 5.42 7.29
CA ASP A 151 6.39 4.83 6.62
C ASP A 151 6.10 4.74 5.12
N CYS A 152 7.14 4.94 4.31
CA CYS A 152 7.08 4.96 2.85
C CYS A 152 8.08 3.97 2.26
N VAL A 153 7.68 3.25 1.22
CA VAL A 153 8.58 2.53 0.32
C VAL A 153 8.55 3.21 -1.05
N ILE A 154 9.71 3.69 -1.47
CA ILE A 154 9.90 4.37 -2.75
C ILE A 154 10.08 3.30 -3.83
N VAL A 155 9.25 3.37 -4.86
CA VAL A 155 9.21 2.44 -5.98
C VAL A 155 9.19 3.22 -7.30
N ASN A 156 9.14 2.50 -8.42
CA ASN A 156 8.99 3.09 -9.76
C ASN A 156 10.04 4.19 -10.04
N ASP A 157 11.31 3.87 -9.82
CA ASP A 157 12.46 4.77 -10.04
C ASP A 157 12.34 6.14 -9.34
N GLY A 158 11.81 6.16 -8.11
CA GLY A 158 11.69 7.40 -7.33
C GLY A 158 10.53 8.30 -7.78
N LYS A 159 9.54 7.73 -8.46
CA LYS A 159 8.34 8.44 -8.94
C LYS A 159 7.06 8.03 -8.22
N GLU A 160 7.12 7.01 -7.37
CA GLU A 160 5.99 6.53 -6.60
C GLU A 160 6.42 6.12 -5.18
N CYS A 161 5.56 6.36 -4.21
CA CYS A 161 5.76 5.98 -2.82
C CYS A 161 4.49 5.30 -2.32
N LEU A 162 4.65 4.07 -1.84
CA LEU A 162 3.60 3.32 -1.15
C LEU A 162 3.78 3.58 0.34
N PHE A 163 2.73 4.03 1.03
CA PHE A 163 2.85 4.37 2.44
C PHE A 163 1.80 3.71 3.33
N ILE A 164 2.19 3.50 4.58
CA ILE A 164 1.34 3.00 5.65
C ILE A 164 1.37 3.98 6.83
N GLY A 165 0.23 4.17 7.48
CA GLY A 165 0.15 4.92 8.72
C GLY A 165 0.78 4.17 9.89
N ARG A 166 1.19 4.93 10.90
CA ARG A 166 1.65 4.42 12.19
C ARG A 166 0.72 4.89 13.31
N ASP A 167 0.96 4.32 14.50
CA ASP A 167 0.32 4.71 15.75
C ASP A 167 -1.20 4.52 15.72
N GLU A 168 -1.97 5.54 16.07
CA GLU A 168 -3.44 5.49 16.10
C GLU A 168 -4.06 5.46 14.69
N ILE A 169 -3.28 5.48 13.61
CA ILE A 169 -3.78 5.54 12.24
C ILE A 169 -3.45 4.25 11.48
N SER A 170 -4.48 3.46 11.20
CA SER A 170 -4.41 2.37 10.23
C SER A 170 -4.83 2.90 8.87
N THR A 171 -3.85 3.23 8.02
CA THR A 171 -4.10 3.69 6.64
C THR A 171 -3.08 3.09 5.68
N THR A 172 -3.47 3.01 4.42
CA THR A 172 -2.57 2.74 3.30
C THR A 172 -2.83 3.78 2.21
N GLY A 173 -1.80 4.14 1.47
CA GLY A 173 -1.96 5.05 0.35
C GLY A 173 -0.81 4.99 -0.63
N VAL A 174 -0.96 5.82 -1.67
CA VAL A 174 0.02 5.98 -2.72
C VAL A 174 0.23 7.47 -2.97
N SER A 175 1.47 7.86 -3.21
CA SER A 175 1.80 9.16 -3.79
C SER A 175 2.60 8.97 -5.07
N LYS A 176 2.35 9.84 -6.05
CA LYS A 176 3.00 9.83 -7.36
C LYS A 176 3.52 11.22 -7.69
N LYS A 177 4.75 11.28 -8.17
CA LYS A 177 5.36 12.53 -8.66
C LYS A 177 4.56 13.05 -9.87
N GLN A 178 4.28 14.36 -9.90
CA GLN A 178 3.60 15.01 -11.03
C GLN A 178 4.49 15.11 -12.27
#